data_AF-A0AAD1L6A1-F1
#
_entry.id   AF-A0AAD1L6A1-F1
#
_cell.length_a   1.000
_cell.length_b   1.000
_cell.length_c   1.000
_cell.angle_alpha   90.00
_cell.angle_beta   90.00
_cell.angle_gamma   90.00
#
_symmetry.space_group_name_H-M   'P 1'
#
loop_
_entity.id
_entity.type
_entity.pdbx_description
1 polymer ?
#
loop_
_entity_poly.entity_id
_entity_poly.type
_entity_poly.pdbx_seq_one_letter_code
_entity_poly.pdbx_strand_id
1 'polypeptide(L)'
;MQLLFVSSESTFTYFEATRGYLERYGKPLAFYSDKASVFRINNKQATGGDGQTQFGRAMNELNITGICANTSSAKGRVERAHLTLQDRLVKELRLRGISTPEAANAFADEFMEDYNRRFAKPPRHDFDVHRQLDNGENLQATFTWREQRKVSKNLTLQYDKKLYLLEDNEENRRFQGKYIEVWQYPDGDIELRASGTSLPFTTYDRLGELDQGAIIDNKRLGRALEMIKLVQDKRDNTRSQALPSLDGQTSRRKKQPGKKSQRSLDHNDMLEALQQLQTRSKDIFGKG
;
A
#
# COMPACT_ATOMS: atom_id res chain seq x y z
N MET A 1 12.93 0.58 21.22
CA MET A 1 11.84 -0.31 20.76
C MET A 1 10.78 0.59 20.15
N GLN A 2 10.14 0.19 19.06
CA GLN A 2 9.11 0.97 18.36
C GLN A 2 7.79 0.20 18.37
N LEU A 3 6.68 0.87 18.66
CA LEU A 3 5.34 0.31 18.56
C LEU A 3 4.51 1.17 17.61
N LEU A 4 3.69 0.51 16.79
CA LEU A 4 2.78 1.17 15.87
C LEU A 4 1.54 0.28 15.70
N PHE A 5 0.37 0.84 16.01
CA PHE A 5 -0.92 0.25 15.76
C PHE A 5 -1.37 0.61 14.35
N VAL A 6 -1.68 -0.42 13.56
CA VAL A 6 -2.15 -0.29 12.19
C VAL A 6 -3.36 -1.20 11.97
N SER A 7 -4.22 -0.82 11.03
CA SER A 7 -5.42 -1.59 10.69
C SER A 7 -5.10 -2.90 9.95
N SER A 8 -4.03 -2.93 9.16
CA SER A 8 -3.51 -4.17 8.58
C SER A 8 -2.01 -4.13 8.36
N GLU A 9 -1.36 -5.27 8.53
CA GLU A 9 0.07 -5.43 8.25
C GLU A 9 0.36 -5.41 6.74
N SER A 10 1.25 -4.51 6.32
CA SER A 10 1.71 -4.38 4.93
C SER A 10 3.18 -3.95 4.87
N THR A 11 3.79 -3.96 3.68
CA THR A 11 5.15 -3.43 3.52
C THR A 11 5.25 -1.95 3.90
N PHE A 12 4.21 -1.15 3.61
CA PHE A 12 4.18 0.26 3.98
C PHE A 12 4.10 0.46 5.50
N THR A 13 3.34 -0.36 6.22
CA THR A 13 3.30 -0.24 7.69
C THR A 13 4.65 -0.59 8.32
N TYR A 14 5.40 -1.53 7.73
CA TYR A 14 6.77 -1.79 8.16
C TYR A 14 7.73 -0.65 7.83
N PHE A 15 7.56 0.01 6.69
CA PHE A 15 8.32 1.21 6.36
C PHE A 15 8.05 2.35 7.32
N GLU A 16 6.79 2.59 7.68
CA GLU A 16 6.39 3.59 8.65
C GLU A 16 6.98 3.32 10.03
N ALA A 17 6.84 2.08 10.54
CA ALA A 17 7.44 1.69 11.81
C ALA A 17 8.97 1.81 11.78
N THR A 18 9.61 1.45 10.67
CA THR A 18 11.07 1.56 10.54
C THR A 18 11.51 3.02 10.48
N ARG A 19 10.81 3.88 9.72
CA ARG A 19 11.05 5.32 9.70
C ARG A 19 11.03 5.90 11.11
N GLY A 20 9.97 5.65 11.88
CA GLY A 20 9.86 6.16 13.25
C GLY A 20 10.99 5.67 14.16
N TYR A 21 11.43 4.41 13.99
CA TYR A 21 12.61 3.90 14.69
C TYR A 21 13.88 4.65 14.30
N LEU A 22 14.13 4.84 13.01
CA LEU A 22 15.35 5.47 12.50
C LEU A 22 15.44 6.94 12.89
N GLU A 23 14.32 7.66 12.84
CA GLU A 23 14.25 9.09 13.22
C GLU A 23 14.49 9.26 14.73
N ARG A 24 14.05 8.30 15.55
CA ARG A 24 14.20 8.37 17.02
C ARG A 24 15.55 7.85 17.53
N TYR A 25 16.09 6.80 16.93
CA TYR A 25 17.24 6.06 17.45
C TYR A 25 18.43 5.97 16.48
N GLY A 26 18.28 6.41 15.23
CA GLY A 26 19.28 6.23 14.18
C GLY A 26 19.25 4.86 13.51
N LYS A 27 20.15 4.67 12.54
CA LYS A 27 20.33 3.46 11.73
C LYS A 27 21.06 2.37 12.52
N PRO A 28 20.42 1.23 12.81
CA PRO A 28 21.14 0.10 13.39
C PRO A 28 22.07 -0.54 12.35
N LEU A 29 22.98 -1.39 12.81
CA LEU A 29 23.79 -2.23 11.92
C LEU A 29 22.95 -3.29 11.20
N ALA A 30 21.99 -3.89 11.92
CA ALA A 30 21.16 -4.97 11.43
C ALA A 30 19.80 -5.02 12.10
N PHE A 31 18.80 -5.49 11.35
CA PHE A 31 17.52 -5.91 11.90
C PHE A 31 17.40 -7.43 11.90
N TYR A 32 16.92 -7.97 13.02
CA TYR A 32 16.55 -9.37 13.12
C TYR A 32 15.04 -9.50 12.92
N SER A 33 14.64 -10.22 11.88
CA SER A 33 13.24 -10.45 11.52
C SER A 33 12.91 -11.94 11.55
N ASP A 34 11.61 -12.25 11.61
CA ASP A 34 11.12 -13.60 11.36
C ASP A 34 11.20 -13.93 9.85
N LYS A 35 10.62 -15.06 9.44
CA LYS A 35 10.61 -15.50 8.04
C LYS A 35 9.35 -15.06 7.29
N ALA A 36 8.71 -13.96 7.71
CA ALA A 36 7.57 -13.41 6.99
C ALA A 36 7.96 -13.01 5.56
N SER A 37 7.02 -13.12 4.62
CA SER A 37 7.25 -12.87 3.18
C SER A 37 7.62 -11.42 2.86
N VAL A 38 7.36 -10.48 3.78
CA VAL A 38 7.79 -9.08 3.67
C VAL A 38 9.32 -8.97 3.76
N PHE A 39 9.95 -9.78 4.62
CA PHE A 39 11.40 -9.73 4.87
C PHE A 39 12.20 -10.65 3.95
N ARG A 40 11.55 -11.68 3.38
CA ARG A 40 12.22 -12.67 2.56
C ARG A 40 11.34 -13.20 1.42
N ILE A 41 11.98 -13.41 0.27
CA ILE A 41 11.38 -14.19 -0.81
C ILE A 41 11.37 -15.68 -0.41
N ASN A 42 10.18 -16.21 -0.17
CA ASN A 42 9.99 -17.61 0.23
C ASN A 42 10.11 -18.59 -0.96
N ASN A 43 9.92 -18.12 -2.19
CA ASN A 43 10.08 -18.92 -3.40
C ASN A 43 11.31 -18.45 -4.22
N LYS A 44 12.40 -19.20 -4.16
CA LYS A 44 13.66 -18.90 -4.88
C LYS A 44 13.56 -18.98 -6.41
N GLN A 45 12.47 -19.54 -6.96
CA GLN A 45 12.23 -19.64 -8.40
C GLN A 45 11.28 -18.55 -8.95
N ALA A 46 10.93 -17.55 -8.13
CA ALA A 46 10.10 -16.42 -8.59
C ALA A 46 10.76 -15.73 -9.80
N THR A 47 10.13 -15.85 -10.96
CA THR A 47 10.70 -15.55 -12.28
C THR A 47 10.69 -14.05 -12.62
N GLY A 48 10.85 -13.18 -11.62
CA GLY A 48 10.86 -11.74 -11.81
C GLY A 48 11.26 -10.98 -10.54
N GLY A 49 12.15 -9.99 -10.71
CA GLY A 49 12.70 -9.14 -9.64
C GLY A 49 14.15 -9.48 -9.27
N ASP A 50 14.87 -8.54 -8.67
CA ASP A 50 16.31 -8.62 -8.35
C ASP A 50 16.65 -9.59 -7.20
N GLY A 51 15.76 -10.56 -6.92
CA GLY A 51 15.95 -11.55 -5.85
C GLY A 51 15.79 -10.99 -4.42
N GLN A 52 15.28 -9.76 -4.26
CA GLN A 52 15.07 -9.11 -2.98
C GLN A 52 13.63 -8.60 -2.79
N THR A 53 13.13 -8.57 -1.55
CA THR A 53 11.84 -7.94 -1.22
C THR A 53 11.97 -6.41 -1.21
N GLN A 54 10.86 -5.69 -1.35
CA GLN A 54 10.85 -4.22 -1.24
C GLN A 54 11.39 -3.73 0.10
N PHE A 55 11.08 -4.46 1.19
CA PHE A 55 11.64 -4.16 2.49
C PHE A 55 13.16 -4.35 2.51
N GLY A 56 13.64 -5.48 1.99
CA GLY A 56 15.07 -5.73 1.86
C GLY A 56 15.78 -4.65 1.04
N ARG A 57 15.20 -4.24 -0.10
CA ARG A 57 15.74 -3.18 -0.96
C ARG A 57 15.95 -1.90 -0.16
N ALA A 58 14.93 -1.46 0.57
CA ALA A 58 15.02 -0.25 1.41
C ALA A 58 16.08 -0.38 2.50
N MET A 59 16.17 -1.55 3.17
CA MET A 59 17.19 -1.76 4.20
C MET A 59 18.61 -1.73 3.62
N ASN A 60 18.83 -2.32 2.45
CA ASN A 60 20.11 -2.28 1.76
C ASN A 60 20.51 -0.85 1.36
N GLU A 61 19.58 -0.03 0.86
CA GLU A 61 19.82 1.39 0.54
C GLU A 61 20.27 2.19 1.77
N LEU A 62 19.77 1.85 2.96
CA LEU A 62 20.17 2.45 4.24
C LEU A 62 21.40 1.78 4.86
N ASN A 63 22.02 0.83 4.17
CA ASN A 63 23.12 0.01 4.67
C ASN A 63 22.78 -0.74 5.97
N ILE A 64 21.53 -1.17 6.15
CA ILE A 64 21.04 -1.95 7.29
C ILE A 64 20.95 -3.41 6.88
N THR A 65 21.63 -4.30 7.60
CA THR A 65 21.62 -5.73 7.26
C THR A 65 20.34 -6.40 7.74
N GLY A 66 19.54 -6.97 6.84
CA GLY A 66 18.39 -7.80 7.19
C GLY A 66 18.80 -9.24 7.52
N ILE A 67 18.66 -9.65 8.77
CA ILE A 67 18.96 -11.01 9.24
C ILE A 67 17.66 -11.75 9.56
N CYS A 68 17.31 -12.79 8.79
CA CYS A 68 16.18 -13.64 9.14
C CYS A 68 16.59 -14.66 10.21
N ALA A 69 15.84 -14.72 11.30
CA ALA A 69 16.09 -15.64 12.40
C ALA A 69 16.01 -17.11 11.92
N ASN A 70 17.13 -17.82 11.99
CA ASN A 70 17.21 -19.25 11.66
C ASN A 70 17.11 -20.15 12.90
N THR A 71 17.18 -19.60 14.10
CA THR A 71 17.21 -20.35 15.37
C THR A 71 16.24 -19.77 16.41
N SER A 72 15.69 -20.65 17.25
CA SER A 72 14.72 -20.32 18.31
C SER A 72 15.28 -19.35 19.37
N SER A 73 16.60 -19.41 19.64
CA SER A 73 17.24 -18.59 20.68
C SER A 73 17.18 -17.08 20.42
N ALA A 74 17.18 -16.63 19.16
CA ALA A 74 16.99 -15.22 18.81
C ALA A 74 15.55 -14.73 19.07
N LYS A 75 14.59 -15.67 19.05
CA LYS A 75 13.15 -15.39 19.17
C LYS A 75 12.69 -15.25 20.62
N GLY A 76 13.34 -15.92 21.58
CA GLY A 76 12.91 -15.94 22.99
C GLY A 76 12.96 -14.59 23.74
N ARG A 77 13.72 -13.59 23.26
CA ARG A 77 13.66 -12.21 23.80
C ARG A 77 12.43 -11.47 23.26
N VAL A 78 12.19 -11.60 21.95
CA VAL A 78 11.04 -11.00 21.25
C VAL A 78 9.74 -11.61 21.77
N GLU A 79 9.68 -12.93 21.96
CA GLU A 79 8.49 -13.62 22.47
C GLU A 79 8.10 -13.16 23.88
N ARG A 80 9.07 -13.00 24.80
CA ARG A 80 8.77 -12.49 26.15
C ARG A 80 8.26 -11.04 26.14
N ALA A 81 8.85 -10.19 25.29
CA ALA A 81 8.35 -8.84 25.10
C ALA A 81 6.94 -8.87 24.51
N HIS A 82 6.71 -9.65 23.45
CA HIS A 82 5.40 -9.82 22.80
C HIS A 82 4.31 -10.29 23.78
N LEU A 83 4.59 -11.28 24.63
CA LEU A 83 3.63 -11.74 25.64
C LEU A 83 3.28 -10.62 26.63
N THR A 84 4.28 -9.85 27.06
CA THR A 84 4.06 -8.74 28.00
C THR A 84 3.25 -7.62 27.34
N LEU A 85 3.53 -7.32 26.07
CA LEU A 85 2.77 -6.37 25.28
C LEU A 85 1.32 -6.84 25.11
N GLN A 86 1.10 -8.06 24.62
CA GLN A 86 -0.25 -8.60 24.37
C GLN A 86 -1.12 -8.66 25.63
N ASP A 87 -0.53 -8.91 26.81
CA ASP A 87 -1.30 -8.90 28.06
C ASP A 87 -1.50 -7.48 28.61
N ARG A 88 -0.42 -6.73 28.83
CA ARG A 88 -0.49 -5.44 29.55
C ARG A 88 -0.97 -4.30 28.69
N LEU A 89 -0.47 -4.17 27.46
CA LEU A 89 -0.86 -3.08 26.56
C LEU A 89 -2.37 -3.12 26.32
N VAL A 90 -2.92 -4.31 26.07
CA VAL A 90 -4.37 -4.49 25.86
C VAL A 90 -5.18 -4.10 27.10
N LYS A 91 -4.71 -4.44 28.31
CA LYS A 91 -5.37 -4.06 29.56
C LYS A 91 -5.29 -2.55 29.80
N GLU A 92 -4.15 -1.93 29.53
CA GLU A 92 -3.97 -0.48 29.73
C GLU A 92 -4.79 0.35 28.74
N LEU A 93 -4.88 -0.09 27.49
CA LEU A 93 -5.79 0.51 26.50
C LEU A 93 -7.24 0.41 26.98
N ARG A 94 -7.67 -0.76 27.49
CA ARG A 94 -9.02 -0.95 28.03
C ARG A 94 -9.30 -0.06 29.23
N LEU A 95 -8.38 0.06 30.19
CA LEU A 95 -8.55 0.90 31.38
C LEU A 95 -8.67 2.39 31.04
N ARG A 96 -8.00 2.83 29.96
CA ARG A 96 -8.07 4.21 29.46
C ARG A 96 -9.21 4.45 28.47
N GLY A 97 -10.01 3.42 28.15
CA GLY A 97 -11.10 3.52 27.17
C GLY A 97 -10.63 3.77 25.73
N ILE A 98 -9.39 3.39 25.38
CA ILE A 98 -8.82 3.60 24.05
C ILE A 98 -9.28 2.49 23.11
N SER A 99 -9.91 2.86 21.99
CA SER A 99 -10.47 1.90 21.02
C SER A 99 -10.14 2.21 19.56
N THR A 100 -9.27 3.19 19.29
CA THR A 100 -8.89 3.61 17.93
C THR A 100 -7.37 3.54 17.75
N PRO A 101 -6.85 3.15 16.57
CA PRO A 101 -5.41 3.11 16.31
C PRO A 101 -4.70 4.44 16.59
N GLU A 102 -5.33 5.57 16.27
CA GLU A 102 -4.77 6.91 16.43
C GLU A 102 -4.52 7.22 17.90
N ALA A 103 -5.54 7.02 18.75
CA ALA A 103 -5.41 7.17 20.20
C ALA A 103 -4.45 6.15 20.82
N ALA A 104 -4.39 4.92 20.29
CA ALA A 104 -3.43 3.92 20.74
C ALA A 104 -1.98 4.30 20.41
N ASN A 105 -1.74 4.88 19.22
CA ASN A 105 -0.44 5.40 18.81
C ASN A 105 -0.03 6.63 19.63
N ALA A 106 -0.97 7.52 19.96
CA ALA A 106 -0.70 8.65 20.87
C ALA A 106 -0.30 8.18 22.28
N PHE A 107 -0.89 7.09 22.77
CA PHE A 107 -0.55 6.47 24.05
C PHE A 107 0.71 5.59 24.00
N ALA A 108 1.14 5.16 22.81
CA ALA A 108 2.22 4.20 22.66
C ALA A 108 3.53 4.71 23.30
N ASP A 109 3.86 5.99 23.16
CA ASP A 109 5.07 6.57 23.74
C ASP A 109 5.05 6.54 25.28
N GLU A 110 3.95 6.94 25.90
CA GLU A 110 3.78 6.87 27.38
C GLU A 110 3.93 5.42 27.87
N PHE A 111 3.25 4.49 27.20
CA PHE A 111 3.34 3.08 27.55
C PHE A 111 4.77 2.55 27.41
N MET A 112 5.48 2.97 26.36
CA MET A 112 6.84 2.55 26.07
C MET A 112 7.83 3.02 27.12
N GLU A 113 7.68 4.25 27.60
CA GLU A 113 8.49 4.79 28.69
C GLU A 113 8.27 4.00 29.99
N ASP A 114 7.01 3.76 30.37
CA ASP A 114 6.70 2.96 31.56
C ASP A 114 7.17 1.50 31.42
N TYR A 115 7.00 0.89 30.24
CA TYR A 115 7.46 -0.44 29.95
C TYR A 115 8.98 -0.55 30.09
N ASN A 116 9.73 0.36 29.46
CA ASN A 116 11.20 0.36 29.54
C ASN A 116 11.67 0.62 30.96
N ARG A 117 11.02 1.51 31.72
CA ARG A 117 11.34 1.75 33.15
C ARG A 117 11.22 0.48 34.00
N ARG A 118 10.23 -0.37 33.72
CA ARG A 118 9.97 -1.60 34.51
C ARG A 118 10.77 -2.81 34.04
N PHE A 119 11.04 -2.90 32.74
CA PHE A 119 11.49 -4.16 32.12
C PHE A 119 12.78 -4.06 31.30
N ALA A 120 13.25 -2.85 30.99
CA ALA A 120 14.51 -2.72 30.29
C ALA A 120 15.63 -3.34 31.15
N LYS A 121 16.49 -4.12 30.49
CA LYS A 121 17.72 -4.60 31.10
C LYS A 121 18.86 -3.76 30.58
N PRO A 122 19.80 -3.34 31.45
CA PRO A 122 20.98 -2.64 30.98
C PRO A 122 21.72 -3.51 29.96
N PRO A 123 22.23 -2.92 28.88
CA PRO A 123 23.01 -3.65 27.91
C PRO A 123 24.29 -4.16 28.57
N ARG A 124 24.85 -5.26 28.06
CA ARG A 124 26.12 -5.82 28.57
C ARG A 124 27.29 -4.87 28.32
N HIS A 125 27.20 -4.07 27.27
CA HIS A 125 28.15 -3.02 26.89
C HIS A 125 27.36 -1.75 26.58
N ASP A 126 27.89 -0.60 26.97
CA ASP A 126 27.32 0.73 26.79
C ASP A 126 27.58 1.34 25.40
N PHE A 127 28.41 0.68 24.58
CA PHE A 127 28.71 1.12 23.23
C PHE A 127 27.48 1.09 22.32
N ASP A 128 27.07 2.26 21.86
CA ASP A 128 25.99 2.41 20.89
C ASP A 128 26.52 2.22 19.45
N VAL A 129 25.94 1.25 18.75
CA VAL A 129 26.29 0.91 17.36
C VAL A 129 25.36 1.58 16.34
N HIS A 130 24.42 2.42 16.77
CA HIS A 130 23.56 3.15 15.85
C HIS A 130 24.36 4.25 15.13
N ARG A 131 24.11 4.39 13.83
CA ARG A 131 24.63 5.47 13.00
C ARG A 131 23.56 6.53 12.84
N GLN A 132 23.95 7.80 12.80
CA GLN A 132 22.99 8.87 12.51
C GLN A 132 22.49 8.76 11.07
N LEU A 133 21.29 9.29 10.83
CA LEU A 133 20.78 9.50 9.47
C LEU A 133 21.59 10.63 8.84
N ASP A 134 22.08 10.40 7.62
CA ASP A 134 22.85 11.41 6.91
C ASP A 134 21.88 12.41 6.25
N ASN A 135 22.24 13.71 6.19
CA ASN A 135 21.37 14.74 5.60
C ASN A 135 20.99 14.49 4.12
N GLY A 136 21.77 13.65 3.42
CA GLY A 136 21.48 13.24 2.05
C GLY A 136 20.55 12.02 1.92
N GLU A 137 20.23 11.33 3.01
CA GLU A 137 19.36 10.16 2.99
C GLU A 137 17.89 10.57 2.97
N ASN A 138 17.26 10.44 1.80
CA ASN A 138 15.85 10.70 1.66
C ASN A 138 15.03 9.45 2.02
N LEU A 139 14.61 9.34 3.28
CA LEU A 139 13.76 8.24 3.76
C LEU A 139 12.44 8.12 2.98
N GLN A 140 11.90 9.22 2.44
CA GLN A 140 10.67 9.19 1.65
C GLN A 140 10.89 8.46 0.33
N ALA A 141 11.99 8.75 -0.35
CA ALA A 141 12.41 8.05 -1.56
C ALA A 141 12.77 6.58 -1.26
N THR A 142 13.45 6.30 -0.15
CA THR A 142 13.87 4.94 0.21
C THR A 142 12.67 4.04 0.54
N PHE A 143 11.67 4.56 1.25
CA PHE A 143 10.46 3.83 1.67
C PHE A 143 9.33 3.84 0.62
N THR A 144 9.70 3.64 -0.64
CA THR A 144 8.77 3.48 -1.76
C THR A 144 8.60 2.02 -2.17
N TRP A 145 7.47 1.69 -2.79
CA TRP A 145 7.32 0.45 -3.54
C TRP A 145 7.80 0.68 -4.97
N ARG A 146 8.78 -0.10 -5.44
CA ARG A 146 9.40 0.11 -6.76
C ARG A 146 9.20 -1.07 -7.69
N GLU A 147 8.65 -0.83 -8.89
CA GLU A 147 8.48 -1.88 -9.89
C GLU A 147 8.93 -1.45 -11.28
N GLN A 148 9.66 -2.34 -11.95
CA GLN A 148 10.00 -2.16 -13.35
C GLN A 148 8.77 -2.43 -14.24
N ARG A 149 8.45 -1.49 -15.12
CA ARG A 149 7.36 -1.58 -16.09
C ARG A 149 7.84 -1.18 -17.47
N LYS A 150 7.44 -1.98 -18.47
CA LYS A 150 7.77 -1.74 -19.87
C LYS A 150 6.86 -0.66 -20.44
N VAL A 151 7.46 0.37 -21.03
CA VAL A 151 6.75 1.40 -21.78
C VAL A 151 6.38 0.84 -23.15
N SER A 152 5.12 1.00 -23.56
CA SER A 152 4.65 0.60 -24.88
C SER A 152 5.16 1.53 -25.99
N LYS A 153 4.93 1.15 -27.26
CA LYS A 153 5.22 2.03 -28.41
C LYS A 153 4.43 3.34 -28.36
N ASN A 154 3.28 3.34 -27.69
CA ASN A 154 2.41 4.52 -27.57
C ASN A 154 2.70 5.32 -26.29
N LEU A 155 3.89 5.18 -25.70
CA LEU A 155 4.29 5.88 -24.47
C LEU A 155 3.38 5.64 -23.26
N THR A 156 2.66 4.51 -23.26
CA THR A 156 1.84 4.11 -22.12
C THR A 156 2.46 2.95 -21.36
N LEU A 157 2.24 2.92 -20.05
CA LEU A 157 2.48 1.76 -19.20
C LEU A 157 1.27 1.49 -18.31
N GLN A 158 1.11 0.23 -17.91
CA GLN A 158 0.02 -0.15 -17.01
C GLN A 158 0.59 -0.51 -15.64
N TYR A 159 0.00 0.08 -14.60
CA TYR A 159 0.34 -0.20 -13.21
C TYR A 159 -0.92 -0.10 -12.35
N ASP A 160 -1.16 -1.09 -11.48
CA ASP A 160 -2.38 -1.23 -10.67
C ASP A 160 -3.71 -0.98 -11.40
N LYS A 161 -3.88 -1.56 -12.60
CA LYS A 161 -5.07 -1.38 -13.47
C LYS A 161 -5.29 0.06 -13.99
N LYS A 162 -4.46 1.03 -13.61
CA LYS A 162 -4.38 2.35 -14.21
C LYS A 162 -3.43 2.35 -15.41
N LEU A 163 -3.76 3.13 -16.42
CA LEU A 163 -2.89 3.38 -17.55
C LEU A 163 -2.22 4.75 -17.35
N TYR A 164 -0.91 4.78 -17.44
CA TYR A 164 -0.12 6.01 -17.33
C TYR A 164 0.42 6.33 -18.72
N LEU A 165 0.16 7.54 -19.19
CA LEU A 165 0.63 8.05 -20.48
C LEU A 165 1.74 9.06 -20.21
N LEU A 166 2.96 8.74 -20.65
CA LEU A 166 4.06 9.70 -20.63
C LEU A 166 3.79 10.79 -21.67
N GLU A 167 4.24 12.01 -21.38
CA GLU A 167 4.17 13.09 -22.36
C GLU A 167 4.97 12.75 -23.62
N ASP A 168 4.40 13.08 -24.79
CA ASP A 168 5.05 12.79 -26.06
C ASP A 168 6.09 13.87 -26.40
N ASN A 169 7.32 13.66 -25.92
CA ASN A 169 8.48 14.48 -26.22
C ASN A 169 9.66 13.61 -26.69
N GLU A 170 10.69 14.24 -27.28
CA GLU A 170 11.84 13.51 -27.85
C GLU A 170 12.59 12.67 -26.83
N GLU A 171 12.63 13.11 -25.57
CA GLU A 171 13.29 12.38 -24.48
C GLU A 171 12.51 11.11 -24.11
N ASN A 172 11.20 11.24 -23.90
CA ASN A 172 10.31 10.14 -23.52
C ASN A 172 10.19 9.09 -24.62
N ARG A 173 10.21 9.50 -25.90
CA ARG A 173 10.22 8.59 -27.06
C ARG A 173 11.37 7.57 -27.01
N ARG A 174 12.49 7.91 -26.39
CA ARG A 174 13.64 7.00 -26.22
C ARG A 174 13.37 5.85 -25.27
N PHE A 175 12.32 5.94 -24.44
CA PHE A 175 11.90 4.89 -23.52
C PHE A 175 10.87 3.94 -24.13
N GLN A 176 10.38 4.16 -25.36
CA GLN A 176 9.50 3.22 -26.03
C GLN A 176 10.12 1.81 -26.09
N GLY A 177 9.39 0.83 -25.58
CA GLY A 177 9.85 -0.57 -25.50
C GLY A 177 10.91 -0.84 -24.43
N LYS A 178 11.31 0.16 -23.63
CA LYS A 178 12.24 0.00 -22.50
C LYS A 178 11.49 -0.14 -21.18
N TYR A 179 12.20 -0.63 -20.17
CA TYR A 179 11.70 -0.67 -18.79
C TYR A 179 12.06 0.63 -18.08
N ILE A 180 11.08 1.15 -17.33
CA ILE A 180 11.25 2.28 -16.41
C ILE A 180 10.73 1.88 -15.03
N GLU A 181 11.10 2.63 -14.01
CA GLU A 181 10.67 2.39 -12.64
C GLU A 181 9.36 3.12 -12.33
N VAL A 182 8.42 2.42 -11.72
CA VAL A 182 7.26 3.00 -11.06
C VAL A 182 7.54 3.00 -9.57
N TRP A 183 7.58 4.20 -9.00
CA TRP A 183 7.72 4.42 -7.56
C TRP A 183 6.33 4.74 -7.01
N GLN A 184 5.89 3.98 -6.02
CA GLN A 184 4.66 4.24 -5.28
C GLN A 184 5.00 4.59 -3.83
N TYR A 185 4.51 5.76 -3.40
CA TYR A 185 4.71 6.29 -2.07
C TYR A 185 3.64 5.77 -1.08
N PRO A 186 3.89 5.83 0.24
CA PRO A 186 2.93 5.36 1.24
C PRO A 186 1.59 6.10 1.26
N ASP A 187 1.58 7.37 0.83
CA ASP A 187 0.38 8.20 0.64
C ASP A 187 -0.41 7.85 -0.62
N GLY A 188 0.13 6.97 -1.48
CA GLY A 188 -0.46 6.56 -2.74
C GLY A 188 0.01 7.34 -3.95
N ASP A 189 0.89 8.34 -3.77
CA ASP A 189 1.48 9.08 -4.87
C ASP A 189 2.33 8.17 -5.76
N ILE A 190 2.32 8.47 -7.06
CA ILE A 190 3.03 7.69 -8.06
C ILE A 190 4.04 8.60 -8.76
N GLU A 191 5.27 8.13 -8.87
CA GLU A 191 6.31 8.76 -9.65
C GLU A 191 6.84 7.75 -10.68
N LEU A 192 6.97 8.19 -11.94
CA LEU A 192 7.58 7.40 -13.00
C LEU A 192 9.01 7.88 -13.19
N ARG A 193 9.99 6.99 -13.09
CA ARG A 193 11.40 7.36 -13.21
C ARG A 193 12.12 6.55 -14.27
N ALA A 194 12.92 7.22 -15.08
CA ALA A 194 13.82 6.60 -16.04
C ALA A 194 15.21 7.19 -15.90
N SER A 195 16.23 6.32 -15.80
CA SER A 195 17.63 6.73 -15.63
C SER A 195 17.84 7.74 -14.49
N GLY A 196 17.11 7.58 -13.38
CA GLY A 196 17.18 8.46 -12.21
C GLY A 196 16.37 9.77 -12.31
N THR A 197 15.73 10.05 -13.45
CA THR A 197 14.95 11.28 -13.67
C THR A 197 13.46 11.00 -13.61
N SER A 198 12.70 11.93 -13.00
CA SER A 198 11.24 11.88 -12.95
C SER A 198 10.64 12.23 -14.30
N LEU A 199 9.64 11.47 -14.76
CA LEU A 199 8.96 11.68 -16.02
C LEU A 199 7.54 12.20 -15.79
N PRO A 200 7.12 13.30 -16.44
CA PRO A 200 5.75 13.76 -16.38
C PRO A 200 4.82 12.78 -17.10
N PHE A 201 3.62 12.59 -16.52
CA PHE A 201 2.62 11.69 -17.07
C PHE A 201 1.20 12.17 -16.77
N THR A 202 0.26 11.70 -17.59
CA THR A 202 -1.18 11.79 -17.31
C THR A 202 -1.73 10.42 -16.99
N THR A 203 -2.69 10.34 -16.07
CA THR A 203 -3.36 9.08 -15.73
C THR A 203 -4.65 8.92 -16.52
N TYR A 204 -4.86 7.71 -17.04
CA TYR A 204 -6.14 7.25 -17.53
C TYR A 204 -6.60 6.10 -16.65
N ASP A 205 -7.48 6.41 -15.71
CA ASP A 205 -8.05 5.40 -14.83
C ASP A 205 -9.14 4.61 -15.57
N ARG A 206 -8.83 3.36 -15.92
CA ARG A 206 -9.82 2.46 -16.55
C ARG A 206 -10.97 2.12 -15.59
N LEU A 207 -10.77 2.27 -14.29
CA LEU A 207 -11.76 2.07 -13.24
C LEU A 207 -12.44 3.35 -12.77
N GLY A 208 -12.28 4.48 -13.47
CA GLY A 208 -12.97 5.73 -13.11
C GLY A 208 -14.47 5.51 -12.84
N GLU A 209 -14.93 6.00 -11.70
CA GLU A 209 -16.35 6.08 -11.35
C GLU A 209 -16.88 7.43 -11.84
N LEU A 210 -18.14 7.47 -12.27
CA LEU A 210 -18.77 8.75 -12.61
C LEU A 210 -19.08 9.50 -11.30
N ASP A 211 -18.34 10.56 -11.03
CA ASP A 211 -18.72 11.53 -10.00
C ASP A 211 -19.81 12.44 -10.56
N GLN A 212 -21.03 12.35 -10.02
CA GLN A 212 -22.13 13.24 -10.39
C GLN A 212 -21.98 14.59 -9.67
N GLY A 213 -20.79 15.19 -9.76
CA GLY A 213 -20.47 16.50 -9.20
C GLY A 213 -20.91 17.65 -10.09
N ALA A 214 -22.20 17.71 -10.44
CA ALA A 214 -22.95 18.90 -10.88
C ALA A 214 -24.35 18.46 -11.33
N ILE A 215 -25.40 19.09 -10.79
CA ILE A 215 -26.77 18.94 -11.29
C ILE A 215 -26.82 19.64 -12.66
N ILE A 216 -26.58 18.88 -13.73
CA ILE A 216 -26.73 19.39 -15.11
C ILE A 216 -28.14 19.06 -15.55
N ASP A 217 -28.94 20.11 -15.77
CA ASP A 217 -30.35 20.00 -16.15
C ASP A 217 -30.48 19.63 -17.65
N ASN A 218 -30.19 18.37 -17.96
CA ASN A 218 -30.38 17.81 -19.30
C ASN A 218 -31.27 16.56 -19.22
N LYS A 219 -32.45 16.65 -19.83
CA LYS A 219 -33.55 15.66 -19.79
C LYS A 219 -33.12 14.22 -20.13
N ARG A 220 -32.02 14.01 -20.84
CA ARG A 220 -31.52 12.67 -21.23
C ARG A 220 -30.22 12.27 -20.54
N LEU A 221 -29.44 13.24 -20.04
CA LEU A 221 -28.14 12.99 -19.44
C LEU A 221 -28.27 12.26 -18.11
N GLY A 222 -29.24 12.64 -17.26
CA GLY A 222 -29.48 11.97 -15.98
C GLY A 222 -29.74 10.47 -16.12
N ARG A 223 -30.61 10.08 -17.07
CA ARG A 223 -30.90 8.67 -17.36
C ARG A 223 -29.70 7.91 -17.93
N ALA A 224 -28.90 8.54 -18.77
CA ALA A 224 -27.67 7.95 -19.28
C ALA A 224 -26.64 7.72 -18.16
N LEU A 225 -26.49 8.68 -17.24
CA LEU A 225 -25.60 8.56 -16.08
C LEU A 225 -26.08 7.49 -15.09
N GLU A 226 -27.39 7.41 -14.83
CA GLU A 226 -27.98 6.33 -14.01
C GLU A 226 -27.71 4.95 -14.63
N MET A 227 -27.85 4.82 -15.95
CA MET A 227 -27.59 3.59 -16.68
C MET A 227 -26.11 3.19 -16.54
N ILE A 228 -25.20 4.14 -16.75
CA ILE A 228 -23.76 3.88 -16.62
C ILE A 228 -23.43 3.48 -15.17
N LYS A 229 -24.04 4.10 -14.17
CA LYS A 229 -23.87 3.72 -12.76
C LYS A 229 -24.32 2.28 -12.48
N LEU A 230 -25.48 1.86 -12.97
CA LEU A 230 -25.95 0.47 -12.83
C LEU A 230 -25.02 -0.56 -13.48
N VAL A 231 -24.40 -0.20 -14.61
CA VAL A 231 -23.42 -1.06 -15.28
C VAL A 231 -22.08 -1.07 -14.53
N GLN A 232 -21.64 0.08 -14.00
CA GLN A 232 -20.47 0.18 -13.12
C GLN A 232 -20.66 -0.62 -11.83
N ASP A 233 -21.87 -0.66 -11.27
CA ASP A 233 -22.19 -1.48 -10.10
C ASP A 233 -21.99 -2.97 -10.39
N LYS A 234 -22.17 -3.45 -11.63
CA LYS A 234 -21.88 -4.86 -11.97
C LYS A 234 -20.38 -5.15 -12.12
N ARG A 235 -19.54 -4.11 -12.19
CA ARG A 235 -18.09 -4.23 -12.40
C ARG A 235 -17.36 -4.56 -11.10
N ASP A 236 -16.39 -5.47 -11.21
CA ASP A 236 -15.45 -5.75 -10.14
C ASP A 236 -14.33 -4.69 -10.14
N ASN A 237 -14.43 -3.74 -9.22
CA ASN A 237 -13.44 -2.68 -9.00
C ASN A 237 -12.29 -3.12 -8.06
N THR A 238 -12.19 -4.42 -7.73
CA THR A 238 -11.10 -4.95 -6.91
C THR A 238 -9.75 -4.68 -7.58
N ARG A 239 -8.86 -3.94 -6.92
CA ARG A 239 -7.52 -3.62 -7.45
C ARG A 239 -6.54 -4.79 -7.38
N SER A 240 -5.36 -4.63 -7.98
CA SER A 240 -4.39 -5.74 -8.04
C SER A 240 -3.96 -6.15 -6.64
N GLN A 241 -3.82 -7.46 -6.43
CA GLN A 241 -3.36 -8.01 -5.15
C GLN A 241 -1.84 -8.00 -5.00
N ALA A 242 -1.14 -7.60 -6.06
CA ALA A 242 0.32 -7.56 -6.13
C ALA A 242 0.89 -6.40 -5.30
N LEU A 243 0.09 -5.36 -5.07
CA LEU A 243 0.50 -4.19 -4.31
C LEU A 243 0.17 -4.32 -2.82
N PRO A 244 1.02 -3.75 -1.95
CA PRO A 244 0.71 -3.64 -0.53
C PRO A 244 -0.51 -2.74 -0.33
N SER A 245 -1.23 -2.96 0.77
CA SER A 245 -2.34 -2.08 1.13
C SER A 245 -1.84 -0.70 1.54
N LEU A 246 -2.45 0.35 0.99
CA LEU A 246 -2.23 1.76 1.33
C LEU A 246 -3.06 2.16 2.58
N ASP A 247 -4.35 1.80 2.62
CA ASP A 247 -5.29 2.29 3.65
C ASP A 247 -5.56 1.27 4.76
N GLY A 248 -4.66 0.30 4.92
CA GLY A 248 -4.81 -0.83 5.84
C GLY A 248 -6.09 -1.66 5.65
N GLN A 249 -6.72 -1.55 4.47
CA GLN A 249 -7.73 -2.50 4.03
C GLN A 249 -7.02 -3.74 3.52
N THR A 250 -7.39 -4.92 4.01
CA THR A 250 -6.69 -6.17 3.66
C THR A 250 -6.50 -6.29 2.15
N SER A 251 -5.24 -6.48 1.72
CA SER A 251 -4.89 -6.69 0.30
C SER A 251 -5.74 -7.82 -0.31
N ARG A 252 -6.21 -8.77 0.52
CA ARG A 252 -7.17 -9.84 0.19
C ARG A 252 -8.60 -9.34 -0.09
N ARG A 253 -8.81 -8.40 -1.00
CA ARG A 253 -10.13 -8.26 -1.63
C ARG A 253 -10.32 -9.43 -2.58
N LYS A 254 -11.06 -10.46 -2.14
CA LYS A 254 -11.52 -11.53 -3.04
C LYS A 254 -12.43 -10.91 -4.10
N LYS A 255 -12.36 -11.44 -5.33
CA LYS A 255 -13.31 -11.13 -6.40
C LYS A 255 -14.72 -11.09 -5.81
N GLN A 256 -15.39 -9.96 -5.92
CA GLN A 256 -16.71 -9.83 -5.34
C GLN A 256 -17.68 -10.81 -6.03
N PRO A 257 -18.39 -11.66 -5.27
CA PRO A 257 -19.31 -12.63 -5.85
C PRO A 257 -20.39 -11.90 -6.66
N GLY A 258 -20.64 -12.36 -7.89
CA GLY A 258 -21.59 -11.75 -8.81
C GLY A 258 -21.08 -10.54 -9.61
N LYS A 259 -19.88 -10.01 -9.34
CA LYS A 259 -19.30 -8.92 -10.13
C LYS A 259 -18.48 -9.44 -11.33
N LYS A 260 -18.55 -8.71 -12.44
CA LYS A 260 -17.88 -9.00 -13.72
C LYS A 260 -16.59 -8.18 -13.87
N SER A 261 -15.57 -8.72 -14.53
CA SER A 261 -14.40 -7.92 -14.92
C SER A 261 -14.79 -6.88 -15.96
N GLN A 262 -14.04 -5.78 -16.09
CA GLN A 262 -14.36 -4.76 -17.08
C GLN A 262 -14.39 -5.28 -18.53
N ARG A 263 -13.56 -6.28 -18.86
CA ARG A 263 -13.53 -6.89 -20.20
C ARG A 263 -14.70 -7.85 -20.46
N SER A 264 -15.39 -8.28 -19.41
CA SER A 264 -16.54 -9.19 -19.50
C SER A 264 -17.88 -8.47 -19.40
N LEU A 265 -17.88 -7.14 -19.27
CA LEU A 265 -19.09 -6.34 -19.42
C LEU A 265 -19.40 -6.22 -20.91
N ASP A 266 -20.64 -6.53 -21.28
CA ASP A 266 -21.07 -6.61 -22.68
C ASP A 266 -22.36 -5.81 -22.94
N HIS A 267 -22.91 -5.98 -24.15
CA HIS A 267 -24.14 -5.30 -24.54
C HIS A 267 -25.37 -5.76 -23.73
N ASN A 268 -25.38 -6.99 -23.23
CA ASN A 268 -26.48 -7.50 -22.42
C ASN A 268 -26.51 -6.82 -21.05
N ASP A 269 -25.35 -6.55 -20.46
CA ASP A 269 -25.26 -5.79 -19.20
C ASP A 269 -25.88 -4.39 -19.32
N MET A 270 -25.67 -3.74 -20.47
CA MET A 270 -26.28 -2.45 -20.81
C MET A 270 -27.80 -2.57 -20.96
N LEU A 271 -28.27 -3.62 -21.64
CA LEU A 271 -29.69 -3.86 -21.89
C LEU A 271 -30.46 -4.16 -20.58
N GLU A 272 -29.87 -4.97 -19.69
CA GLU A 272 -30.42 -5.21 -18.35
C GLU A 272 -30.50 -3.92 -17.52
N ALA A 273 -29.48 -3.05 -17.58
CA ALA A 273 -29.51 -1.76 -16.89
C ALA A 273 -30.64 -0.85 -17.41
N LEU A 274 -30.86 -0.83 -18.74
CA LEU A 274 -31.97 -0.11 -19.35
C LEU A 274 -33.33 -0.65 -18.91
N GLN A 275 -33.49 -1.98 -18.88
CA GLN A 275 -34.71 -2.62 -18.41
C GLN A 275 -35.01 -2.26 -16.96
N GLN A 276 -34.00 -2.31 -16.07
CA GLN A 276 -34.14 -1.90 -14.67
C GLN A 276 -34.54 -0.43 -14.50
N LEU A 277 -34.02 0.47 -15.33
CA LEU A 277 -34.43 1.88 -15.32
C LEU A 277 -35.87 2.07 -15.81
N GLN A 278 -36.29 1.31 -16.82
CA GLN A 278 -37.66 1.34 -17.31
C GLN A 278 -38.66 0.81 -16.29
N THR A 279 -38.35 -0.27 -15.54
CA THR A 279 -39.21 -0.75 -14.44
C THR A 279 -39.29 0.27 -13.32
N ARG A 280 -38.16 0.84 -12.86
CA ARG A 280 -38.16 1.89 -11.84
C ARG A 280 -38.98 3.12 -12.26
N SER A 281 -38.93 3.50 -13.53
CA SER A 281 -39.75 4.61 -14.05
C SER A 281 -41.24 4.27 -14.08
N LYS A 282 -41.61 3.01 -14.37
CA LYS A 282 -43.01 2.55 -14.35
C LYS A 282 -43.57 2.47 -12.92
N ASP A 283 -42.74 2.11 -11.95
CA ASP A 283 -43.12 2.07 -10.53
C ASP A 283 -43.34 3.47 -9.95
N ILE A 284 -42.60 4.48 -10.43
CA ILE A 284 -42.70 5.87 -9.98
C ILE A 284 -43.87 6.62 -10.65
N PHE A 285 -44.14 6.37 -11.93
CA PHE A 285 -45.15 7.12 -12.70
C PHE A 285 -46.48 6.38 -12.92
N GLY A 286 -46.62 5.13 -12.43
CA GLY A 286 -47.86 4.36 -12.49
C GLY A 286 -48.22 3.88 -13.91
N LYS A 287 -48.88 2.71 -13.99
CA LYS A 287 -49.54 2.27 -15.22
C LYS A 287 -50.70 3.24 -15.49
N GLY A 288 -50.58 4.05 -16.53
CA GLY A 288 -51.70 4.79 -17.10
C GLY A 288 -52.78 3.86 -17.63
#